data_AF-A0A8K0VJ72-F1
#
_entry.id   AF-A0A8K0VJ72-F1
#
_cell.length_a   1.000
_cell.length_b   1.000
_cell.length_c   1.000
_cell.angle_alpha   90.00
_cell.angle_beta   90.00
_cell.angle_gamma   90.00
#
_symmetry.space_group_name_H-M   'P 1'
#
loop_
_entity.id
_entity.type
_entity.pdbx_description
1 polymer ?
#
loop_
_entity_poly.entity_id
_entity_poly.type
_entity_poly.pdbx_seq_one_letter_code
_entity_poly.pdbx_strand_id
1 'polypeptide(L)'
;MAYSHVLTITGSSLAKTPFKHIESALTPKNHVGTFHDIKQHAPVSGLDQATALASDTNNTIDTIISIGGGSPIDAGKIISHRHHAKHNKYLTHITIPATFSAAECTAMAGFMTELGLKQGINDPNVAASYIMPDFGTSRQAQSEMELA
;
A
#
# COMPACT_ATOMS: atom_id res chain seq x y z
N MET A 1 5.98 -17.06 -19.30
CA MET A 1 6.47 -16.26 -18.16
C MET A 1 5.30 -16.06 -17.22
N ALA A 2 5.47 -16.35 -15.93
CA ALA A 2 4.44 -16.04 -14.94
C ALA A 2 4.41 -14.51 -14.75
N TYR A 3 3.21 -13.93 -14.76
CA TYR A 3 3.03 -12.52 -14.44
C TYR A 3 2.86 -12.39 -12.92
N SER A 4 3.48 -11.38 -12.33
CA SER A 4 3.20 -11.00 -10.93
C SER A 4 1.74 -10.59 -10.78
N HIS A 5 1.14 -10.82 -9.62
CA HIS A 5 -0.21 -10.35 -9.32
C HIS A 5 -0.15 -9.25 -8.28
N VAL A 6 -0.51 -8.05 -8.72
CA VAL A 6 -0.24 -6.79 -8.06
C VAL A 6 -1.52 -6.21 -7.48
N LEU A 7 -1.52 -5.95 -6.18
CA LEU A 7 -2.51 -5.11 -5.50
C LEU A 7 -1.92 -3.71 -5.31
N THR A 8 -2.62 -2.69 -5.80
CA THR A 8 -2.26 -1.29 -5.55
C THR A 8 -3.06 -0.78 -4.35
N ILE A 9 -2.41 -0.07 -3.44
CA ILE A 9 -3.07 0.58 -2.30
C ILE A 9 -2.71 2.07 -2.26
N THR A 10 -3.70 2.90 -1.97
CA THR A 10 -3.54 4.35 -1.85
C THR A 10 -4.48 4.93 -0.80
N GLY A 11 -4.22 6.16 -0.39
CA GLY A 11 -5.06 6.90 0.53
C GLY A 11 -6.22 7.61 -0.18
N SER A 12 -7.28 7.90 0.57
CA SER A 12 -8.52 8.49 0.04
C SER A 12 -8.37 9.91 -0.51
N SER A 13 -7.36 10.66 -0.06
CA SER A 13 -7.00 11.95 -0.68
C SER A 13 -6.49 11.71 -2.10
N LEU A 14 -5.37 11.00 -2.22
CA LEU A 14 -4.67 10.81 -3.49
C LEU A 14 -5.49 10.00 -4.51
N ALA A 15 -6.47 9.22 -4.05
CA ALA A 15 -7.47 8.56 -4.88
C ALA A 15 -8.28 9.53 -5.77
N LYS A 16 -8.45 10.79 -5.35
CA LYS A 16 -9.18 11.82 -6.10
C LYS A 16 -8.36 12.33 -7.29
N THR A 17 -7.05 12.12 -7.27
CA THR A 17 -6.14 12.53 -8.33
C THR A 17 -5.72 11.32 -9.16
N PRO A 18 -5.80 11.40 -10.49
CA PRO A 18 -5.43 10.27 -11.35
C PRO A 18 -3.92 10.01 -11.34
N PHE A 19 -3.46 8.99 -10.61
CA PHE A 19 -2.17 8.31 -10.83
C PHE A 19 -2.26 7.29 -11.98
N LYS A 20 -3.02 7.66 -13.02
CA LYS A 20 -3.33 6.82 -14.18
C LYS A 20 -2.07 6.37 -14.91
N HIS A 21 -0.98 7.13 -14.85
CA HIS A 21 0.30 6.72 -15.46
C HIS A 21 0.88 5.48 -14.78
N ILE A 22 0.74 5.36 -13.45
CA ILE A 22 1.16 4.17 -12.69
C ILE A 22 0.23 3.00 -13.00
N GLU A 23 -1.08 3.21 -12.97
CA GLU A 23 -2.04 2.15 -13.31
C GLU A 23 -1.92 1.69 -14.77
N SER A 24 -1.63 2.59 -15.71
CA SER A 24 -1.44 2.25 -17.13
C SER A 24 -0.16 1.45 -17.37
N ALA A 25 0.82 1.51 -16.46
CA ALA A 25 1.98 0.63 -16.49
C ALA A 25 1.65 -0.80 -16.04
N LEU A 26 0.53 -0.98 -15.32
CA LEU A 26 0.00 -2.29 -14.94
C LEU A 26 -0.99 -2.76 -16.02
N THR A 27 -0.74 -3.93 -16.58
CA THR A 27 -1.65 -4.56 -17.54
C THR A 27 -2.84 -5.22 -16.82
N PRO A 28 -3.98 -5.43 -17.49
CA PRO A 28 -5.10 -6.18 -16.91
C PRO A 28 -4.74 -7.62 -16.49
N LYS A 29 -3.61 -8.15 -16.97
CA LYS A 29 -3.15 -9.51 -16.64
C LYS A 29 -2.37 -9.61 -15.32
N ASN A 30 -1.76 -8.51 -14.87
CA ASN A 30 -0.98 -8.47 -13.63
C ASN A 30 -1.59 -7.56 -12.55
N HIS A 31 -2.63 -6.79 -12.88
CA HIS A 31 -3.31 -5.94 -11.91
C HIS A 31 -4.54 -6.64 -11.30
N VAL A 32 -4.46 -6.94 -10.00
CA VAL A 32 -5.58 -7.50 -9.22
C VAL A 32 -6.62 -6.43 -8.89
N GLY A 33 -6.15 -5.20 -8.65
CA GLY A 33 -7.00 -4.03 -8.45
C GLY A 33 -6.33 -2.95 -7.61
N THR A 34 -7.06 -1.84 -7.42
CA THR A 34 -6.62 -0.70 -6.60
C THR A 34 -7.56 -0.51 -5.42
N PHE A 35 -7.04 -0.62 -4.20
CA PHE A 35 -7.73 -0.23 -2.97
C PHE A 35 -7.40 1.22 -2.61
N HIS A 36 -8.40 2.08 -2.59
CA HIS A 36 -8.22 3.53 -2.50
C HIS A 36 -8.67 4.17 -1.18
N ASP A 37 -9.09 3.37 -0.20
CA ASP A 37 -9.64 3.88 1.07
C ASP A 37 -8.72 3.59 2.28
N ILE A 38 -7.40 3.67 2.11
CA ILE A 38 -6.50 3.67 3.27
C ILE A 38 -6.60 5.03 3.95
N LYS A 39 -7.43 5.08 5.00
CA LYS A 39 -7.61 6.28 5.83
C LYS A 39 -6.36 6.61 6.63
N GLN A 40 -6.31 7.83 7.15
CA GLN A 40 -5.25 8.25 8.07
C GLN A 40 -5.09 7.23 9.20
N HIS A 41 -3.83 6.91 9.53
CA HIS A 41 -3.47 5.92 10.53
C HIS A 41 -3.84 4.46 10.19
N ALA A 42 -4.18 4.17 8.93
CA ALA A 42 -4.43 2.83 8.42
C ALA A 42 -5.30 1.98 9.37
N PRO A 43 -6.57 2.36 9.60
CA PRO A 43 -7.44 1.61 10.50
C PRO A 43 -7.55 0.15 10.03
N VAL A 44 -7.64 -0.77 10.99
CA VAL A 44 -7.62 -2.22 10.73
C VAL A 44 -8.65 -2.66 9.69
N SER A 45 -9.81 -2.00 9.66
CA SER A 45 -10.89 -2.28 8.72
C SER A 45 -10.52 -2.03 7.25
N GLY A 46 -9.70 -1.01 6.96
CA GLY A 46 -9.18 -0.77 5.61
C GLY A 46 -8.16 -1.84 5.19
N LEU A 47 -7.39 -2.35 6.15
CA LEU A 47 -6.44 -3.45 5.91
C LEU A 47 -7.16 -4.77 5.64
N ASP A 48 -8.26 -5.03 6.35
CA ASP A 48 -9.06 -6.24 6.17
C ASP A 48 -9.73 -6.26 4.80
N GLN A 49 -10.30 -5.13 4.36
CA GLN A 49 -10.88 -4.99 3.03
C GLN A 49 -9.84 -5.17 1.91
N ALA A 50 -8.66 -4.54 2.04
CA ALA A 50 -7.58 -4.71 1.09
C ALA A 50 -7.07 -6.17 1.03
N THR A 51 -7.03 -6.85 2.18
CA THR A 51 -6.64 -8.26 2.27
C THR A 51 -7.70 -9.19 1.68
N ALA A 52 -8.99 -8.83 1.78
CA ALA A 52 -10.08 -9.58 1.15
C ALA A 52 -9.98 -9.50 -0.38
N LEU A 53 -9.74 -8.31 -0.95
CA LEU A 53 -9.50 -8.14 -2.38
C LEU A 53 -8.32 -8.99 -2.89
N ALA A 54 -7.26 -9.10 -2.07
CA ALA A 54 -6.13 -9.96 -2.36
C ALA A 54 -6.46 -11.46 -2.36
N SER A 55 -7.51 -11.88 -1.65
CA SER A 55 -7.91 -13.28 -1.46
C SER A 55 -9.04 -13.73 -2.40
N ASP A 56 -9.89 -12.80 -2.86
CA ASP A 56 -11.07 -13.09 -3.71
C ASP A 56 -10.73 -13.34 -5.18
N THR A 57 -9.49 -13.08 -5.61
CA THR A 57 -9.06 -13.40 -6.97
C THR A 57 -8.49 -14.81 -7.03
N ASN A 58 -8.77 -15.55 -8.12
CA ASN A 58 -8.19 -16.88 -8.39
C ASN A 58 -6.64 -16.88 -8.45
N ASN A 59 -6.02 -15.72 -8.30
CA ASN A 59 -4.60 -15.50 -8.45
C ASN A 59 -4.07 -14.97 -7.11
N THR A 60 -3.22 -15.76 -6.46
CA THR A 60 -2.53 -15.32 -5.24
C THR A 60 -1.69 -14.08 -5.54
N ILE A 61 -1.97 -12.97 -4.86
CA ILE A 61 -1.10 -11.79 -4.95
C ILE A 61 0.32 -12.15 -4.52
N ASP A 62 1.30 -11.57 -5.20
CA ASP A 62 2.72 -11.72 -4.84
C ASP A 62 3.43 -10.38 -4.66
N THR A 63 2.77 -9.29 -5.04
CA THR A 63 3.30 -7.94 -5.05
C THR A 63 2.27 -6.94 -4.56
N ILE A 64 2.70 -5.99 -3.75
CA ILE A 64 1.89 -4.86 -3.30
C ILE A 64 2.58 -3.54 -3.65
N ILE A 65 1.83 -2.61 -4.25
CA ILE A 65 2.30 -1.26 -4.57
C ILE A 65 1.57 -0.28 -3.65
N SER A 66 2.30 0.39 -2.75
CA SER A 66 1.75 1.49 -1.95
C SER A 66 2.05 2.83 -2.60
N ILE A 67 1.04 3.66 -2.81
CA ILE A 67 1.18 5.01 -3.37
C ILE A 67 0.68 6.01 -2.34
N GLY A 68 1.48 7.02 -2.02
CA GLY A 68 1.08 8.09 -1.10
C GLY A 68 2.01 8.28 0.09
N GLY A 69 1.45 8.68 1.23
CA GLY A 69 2.22 8.95 2.44
C GLY A 69 2.43 7.74 3.34
N GLY A 70 2.83 8.00 4.60
CA GLY A 70 3.13 6.93 5.56
C GLY A 70 1.98 5.95 5.80
N SER A 71 0.71 6.38 5.74
CA SER A 71 -0.43 5.47 5.99
C SER A 71 -0.60 4.39 4.91
N PRO A 72 -0.67 4.69 3.59
CA PRO A 72 -0.62 3.66 2.55
C PRO A 72 0.63 2.78 2.62
N ILE A 73 1.79 3.34 2.98
CA ILE A 73 3.04 2.59 3.08
C ILE A 73 2.96 1.57 4.22
N ASP A 74 2.59 2.01 5.43
CA ASP A 74 2.43 1.14 6.59
C ASP A 74 1.37 0.07 6.35
N ALA A 75 0.27 0.43 5.69
CA ALA A 75 -0.74 -0.53 5.29
C ALA A 75 -0.17 -1.66 4.40
N GLY A 76 0.69 -1.33 3.45
CA GLY A 76 1.32 -2.31 2.56
C GLY A 76 2.17 -3.32 3.33
N LYS A 77 2.93 -2.84 4.31
CA LYS A 77 3.74 -3.67 5.21
C LYS A 77 2.88 -4.61 6.04
N ILE A 78 1.79 -4.10 6.61
CA ILE A 78 0.89 -4.91 7.46
C ILE A 78 0.18 -5.97 6.62
N ILE A 79 -0.24 -5.64 5.40
CA ILE A 79 -0.83 -6.61 4.46
C ILE A 79 0.20 -7.70 4.13
N SER A 80 1.45 -7.34 3.84
CA SER A 80 2.54 -8.31 3.60
C SER A 80 2.78 -9.22 4.81
N HIS A 81 2.82 -8.66 6.02
CA HIS A 81 2.95 -9.41 7.27
C HIS A 81 1.79 -10.39 7.49
N ARG A 82 0.54 -9.94 7.27
CA ARG A 82 -0.66 -10.78 7.38
C ARG A 82 -0.70 -11.88 6.32
N HIS A 83 -0.27 -11.57 5.11
CA HIS A 83 -0.14 -12.54 4.03
C HIS A 83 0.89 -13.61 4.41
N HIS A 84 2.04 -13.22 4.98
CA HIS A 84 3.03 -14.18 5.48
C HIS A 84 2.46 -15.09 6.56
N ALA A 85 1.73 -14.56 7.55
CA ALA A 85 1.12 -15.37 8.59
C ALA A 85 0.15 -16.45 8.06
N LYS A 86 -0.49 -16.22 6.91
CA LYS A 86 -1.44 -17.16 6.28
C LYS A 86 -0.79 -18.11 5.26
N HIS A 87 0.18 -17.62 4.50
CA HIS A 87 0.73 -18.32 3.32
C HIS A 87 2.23 -18.64 3.44
N ASN A 88 2.84 -18.34 4.59
CA ASN A 88 4.28 -18.47 4.86
C ASN A 88 5.16 -17.77 3.82
N LYS A 89 4.69 -16.65 3.25
CA LYS A 89 5.38 -15.88 2.22
C LYS A 89 5.08 -14.39 2.34
N TYR A 90 6.11 -13.54 2.37
CA TYR A 90 5.94 -12.09 2.28
C TYR A 90 5.68 -11.65 0.84
N LEU A 91 4.95 -10.55 0.69
CA LEU A 91 4.75 -9.90 -0.59
C LEU A 91 5.96 -9.05 -0.95
N THR A 92 6.26 -8.94 -2.24
CA THR A 92 7.18 -7.92 -2.74
C THR A 92 6.51 -6.55 -2.55
N HIS A 93 7.10 -5.69 -1.71
CA HIS A 93 6.53 -4.37 -1.43
C HIS A 93 7.27 -3.30 -2.22
N ILE A 94 6.58 -2.69 -3.18
CA ILE A 94 7.06 -1.52 -3.91
C ILE A 94 6.33 -0.30 -3.34
N THR A 95 7.06 0.77 -3.05
CA THR A 95 6.47 2.02 -2.56
C THR A 95 6.78 3.18 -3.48
N ILE A 96 5.75 3.99 -3.76
CA ILE A 96 5.82 5.26 -4.48
C ILE A 96 5.47 6.36 -3.46
N PRO A 97 6.45 6.87 -2.70
CA PRO A 97 6.21 7.82 -1.64
C PRO A 97 5.84 9.20 -2.21
N ALA A 98 4.75 9.78 -1.70
CA ALA A 98 4.28 11.11 -2.08
C ALA A 98 4.60 12.19 -1.02
N THR A 99 4.97 11.79 0.20
CA THR A 99 5.20 12.71 1.34
C THR A 99 6.57 12.57 1.99
N PHE A 100 7.40 11.62 1.56
CA PHE A 100 8.74 11.36 2.11
C PHE A 100 8.77 11.28 3.65
N SER A 101 7.85 10.52 4.25
CA SER A 101 7.72 10.41 5.70
C SER A 101 8.76 9.50 6.36
N ALA A 102 9.74 9.01 5.59
CA ALA A 102 10.69 7.96 5.95
C ALA A 102 10.06 6.59 6.27
N ALA A 103 8.74 6.44 6.15
CA ALA A 103 8.07 5.15 6.33
C ALA A 103 8.63 4.13 5.33
N GLU A 104 8.87 4.56 4.09
CA GLU A 104 9.51 3.79 3.02
C GLU A 104 10.90 3.24 3.40
N CYS A 105 11.61 3.87 4.34
CA CYS A 105 12.98 3.52 4.73
C CYS A 105 13.07 2.65 6.01
N THR A 106 11.94 2.15 6.53
CA THR A 106 11.93 1.39 7.79
C THR A 106 11.26 0.03 7.66
N ALA A 107 11.61 -0.88 8.57
CA ALA A 107 10.94 -2.17 8.78
C ALA A 107 9.74 -2.09 9.75
N MET A 108 9.30 -0.87 10.09
CA MET A 108 8.23 -0.62 11.04
C MET A 108 6.95 -0.21 10.31
N ALA A 109 5.79 -0.59 10.86
CA ALA A 109 4.50 -0.13 10.37
C ALA A 109 3.57 0.14 11.54
N GLY A 110 2.88 1.28 11.55
CA GLY A 110 1.87 1.62 12.54
C GLY A 110 0.44 1.53 11.99
N PHE A 111 -0.50 1.08 12.82
CA PHE A 111 -1.92 1.10 12.49
C PHE A 111 -2.79 1.34 13.73
N MET A 112 -4.02 1.78 13.51
CA MET A 112 -5.02 1.91 14.56
C MET A 112 -5.91 0.67 14.65
N THR A 113 -6.07 0.15 15.86
CA THR A 113 -7.03 -0.91 16.18
C THR A 113 -8.45 -0.35 16.24
N GLU A 114 -9.47 -1.22 16.25
CA GLU A 114 -10.88 -0.82 16.41
C GLU A 114 -11.14 -0.08 17.73
N LEU A 115 -10.32 -0.33 18.75
CA LEU A 115 -10.36 0.33 20.06
C LEU A 115 -9.67 1.70 20.06
N GLY A 116 -9.17 2.18 18.91
CA GLY A 116 -8.43 3.43 18.80
C GLY A 116 -7.02 3.39 19.39
N LEU A 117 -6.50 2.19 19.70
CA LEU A 117 -5.13 2.03 20.18
C LEU A 117 -4.17 1.94 18.98
N LYS A 118 -3.08 2.70 19.04
CA LYS A 118 -1.99 2.61 18.07
C LYS A 118 -1.16 1.35 18.35
N GLN A 119 -1.14 0.46 17.38
CA GLN A 119 -0.26 -0.71 17.36
C GLN A 119 0.78 -0.55 16.26
N GLY A 120 1.82 -1.37 16.33
CA GLY A 120 2.79 -1.45 15.27
C GLY A 120 3.49 -2.78 15.22
N ILE A 121 4.04 -3.08 14.06
CA ILE A 121 4.93 -4.21 13.83
C ILE A 121 6.34 -3.69 13.56
N ASN A 122 7.33 -4.53 13.86
CA ASN A 122 8.72 -4.31 13.48
C ASN A 122 9.28 -5.65 12.99
N ASP A 123 9.34 -5.80 11.68
CA ASP A 123 9.77 -7.04 11.02
C ASP A 123 10.65 -6.68 9.81
N PRO A 124 11.93 -7.08 9.79
CA PRO A 124 12.84 -6.73 8.69
C PRO A 124 12.33 -7.18 7.31
N ASN A 125 11.48 -8.21 7.24
CA ASN A 125 10.95 -8.72 5.98
C ASN A 125 9.78 -7.90 5.40
N VAL A 126 9.23 -6.95 6.16
CA VAL A 126 8.19 -6.03 5.66
C VAL A 126 8.76 -4.72 5.13
N ALA A 127 10.08 -4.52 5.19
CA ALA A 127 10.70 -3.35 4.58
C ALA A 127 10.37 -3.30 3.07
N ALA A 128 10.24 -2.08 2.53
CA ALA A 128 10.01 -1.91 1.10
C ALA A 128 11.16 -2.55 0.31
N SER A 129 10.81 -3.44 -0.61
CA SER A 129 11.76 -4.06 -1.54
C SER A 129 12.31 -3.05 -2.53
N TYR A 130 11.46 -2.10 -2.95
CA TYR A 130 11.83 -1.01 -3.86
C TYR A 130 11.13 0.28 -3.45
N ILE A 131 11.90 1.37 -3.45
CA ILE A 131 11.40 2.73 -3.22
C ILE A 131 11.52 3.48 -4.55
N MET A 132 10.39 3.87 -5.12
CA MET A 132 10.30 4.51 -6.44
C MET A 132 9.66 5.90 -6.29
N PRO A 133 10.45 6.94 -5.95
CA PRO A 133 9.90 8.28 -5.83
C PRO A 133 9.40 8.80 -7.19
N ASP A 134 8.19 9.36 -7.19
CA ASP A 134 7.60 10.08 -8.32
C ASP A 134 7.19 11.50 -7.90
N PHE A 135 7.99 12.49 -8.31
CA PHE A 135 7.75 13.88 -7.98
C PHE A 135 6.45 14.44 -8.59
N GLY A 136 5.90 13.83 -9.65
CA GLY A 136 4.58 14.17 -10.16
C GLY A 136 3.49 13.88 -9.12
N THR A 137 3.51 12.65 -8.60
CA THR A 137 2.63 12.21 -7.52
C THR A 137 2.84 13.00 -6.23
N SER A 138 4.09 13.37 -5.89
CA SER A 138 4.37 14.20 -4.70
C SER A 138 3.77 15.61 -4.80
N ARG A 139 3.91 16.28 -5.95
CA ARG A 139 3.32 17.62 -6.16
C ARG A 139 1.79 17.59 -6.09
N GLN A 140 1.19 16.53 -6.60
CA GLN A 140 -0.26 16.32 -6.53
C GLN A 140 -0.72 16.16 -5.07
N ALA A 141 -0.04 15.31 -4.30
CA ALA A 141 -0.37 15.13 -2.88
C ALA A 141 -0.26 16.44 -2.08
N GLN A 142 0.74 17.29 -2.38
CA GLN A 142 0.86 18.61 -1.77
C GLN A 142 -0.34 19.51 -2.10
N SER A 143 -0.75 19.58 -3.37
CA SER A 143 -1.90 20.41 -3.77
C SER A 143 -3.21 19.99 -3.10
N GLU A 144 -3.41 18.69 -2.84
CA GLU A 144 -4.59 18.21 -2.10
C GLU A 144 -4.55 18.56 -0.61
N MET A 145 -3.37 18.56 0.00
CA MET A 145 -3.20 18.97 1.40
C MET A 145 -3.49 20.47 1.58
N GLU A 146 -3.17 21.31 0.59
CA GLU A 146 -3.47 22.75 0.63
C GLU A 146 -4.98 23.06 0.49
N LEU A 147 -5.75 22.11 -0.05
CA LEU A 147 -7.19 22.25 -0.28
C LEU A 147 -8.07 21.65 0.83
N ALA A 148 -7.46 21.02 1.84
CA ALA A 148 -8.13 20.36 2.97
C ALA A 148 -8.14 21.23 4.23
#